data_AF-A0A367K726-F1
#
_entry.id   AF-A0A367K726-F1
#
_cell.length_a   1.000
_cell.length_b   1.000
_cell.length_c   1.000
_cell.angle_alpha   90.00
_cell.angle_beta   90.00
_cell.angle_gamma   90.00
#
_symmetry.space_group_name_H-M   'P 1'
#
loop_
_entity.id
_entity.type
_entity.pdbx_description
1 polymer ?
#
loop_
_entity_poly.entity_id
_entity_poly.type
_entity_poly.pdbx_seq_one_letter_code
_entity_poly.pdbx_strand_id
1 'polypeptide(L)'
;MDIVQTELNKQQSSKGPKKTLAQEFADELYKQQRVNHIDWTTTDILNNPLIQFDPSINKKKVAARLCKWLPYLQPDRWWNKVPLMIISPENEIPKKLSEGIMIIYSDMKLEDIQKCINQQLDTLRTQ
;
A
#
# COMPACT_ATOMS: atom_id res chain seq x y z
N MET A 1 -13.72 62.12 -24.40
CA MET A 1 -14.28 61.39 -23.25
C MET A 1 -14.98 60.16 -23.81
N ASP A 2 -15.01 59.05 -23.05
CA ASP A 2 -15.80 57.82 -23.32
C ASP A 2 -15.16 56.64 -24.08
N ILE A 3 -13.97 56.17 -23.68
CA ILE A 3 -13.54 54.78 -23.99
C ILE A 3 -12.80 54.09 -22.81
N VAL A 4 -13.08 54.46 -21.55
CA VAL A 4 -12.34 53.88 -20.39
C VAL A 4 -13.27 53.26 -19.32
N GLN A 5 -14.52 52.94 -19.63
CA GLN A 5 -15.44 52.38 -18.62
C GLN A 5 -16.11 51.06 -18.97
N THR A 6 -15.77 50.43 -20.09
CA THR A 6 -16.50 49.23 -20.57
C THR A 6 -15.74 47.91 -20.41
N GLU A 7 -14.51 47.91 -19.88
CA GLU A 7 -13.77 46.66 -19.62
C GLU A 7 -13.78 46.20 -18.14
N LEU A 8 -14.43 46.93 -17.23
CA LEU A 8 -14.46 46.58 -15.79
C LEU A 8 -15.68 45.77 -15.35
N ASN A 9 -16.66 45.51 -16.23
CA ASN A 9 -17.96 44.92 -15.83
C ASN A 9 -18.25 43.51 -16.37
N LYS A 10 -17.23 42.72 -16.74
CA LYS A 10 -17.41 41.32 -17.21
C LYS A 10 -16.62 40.26 -16.42
N GLN A 11 -16.30 40.50 -15.15
CA GLN A 11 -15.74 39.47 -14.26
C GLN A 11 -16.55 39.26 -12.97
N GLN A 12 -17.84 39.56 -13.01
CA GLN A 12 -18.71 39.47 -11.83
C GLN A 12 -19.81 38.43 -12.00
N SER A 13 -19.44 37.16 -12.27
CA SER A 13 -20.40 36.05 -12.16
C SER A 13 -19.71 34.68 -12.08
N SER A 14 -18.99 34.41 -10.98
CA SER A 14 -18.89 33.07 -10.37
C SER A 14 -17.94 33.11 -9.15
N LYS A 15 -18.24 33.92 -8.13
CA LYS A 15 -17.56 33.81 -6.83
C LYS A 15 -18.42 32.95 -5.91
N GLY A 16 -18.30 31.63 -6.07
CA GLY A 16 -18.49 30.75 -4.91
C GLY A 16 -17.52 31.18 -3.78
N PRO A 17 -17.79 30.80 -2.52
CA PRO A 17 -16.92 31.18 -1.41
C PRO A 17 -15.47 30.78 -1.72
N LYS A 18 -14.55 31.76 -1.67
CA LYS A 18 -13.12 31.50 -1.83
C LYS A 18 -12.70 30.58 -0.69
N LYS A 19 -12.27 29.37 -1.01
CA LYS A 19 -11.75 28.41 -0.04
C LYS A 19 -10.56 29.05 0.66
N THR A 20 -10.48 28.87 1.98
CA THR A 20 -9.31 29.35 2.72
C THR A 20 -8.10 28.49 2.36
N LEU A 21 -6.89 29.03 2.53
CA LEU A 21 -5.66 28.25 2.33
C LEU A 21 -5.66 26.93 3.12
N ALA A 22 -6.21 26.94 4.33
CA ALA A 22 -6.38 25.73 5.16
C ALA A 22 -7.35 24.72 4.52
N GLN A 23 -8.40 25.21 3.87
CA GLN A 23 -9.40 24.39 3.19
C GLN A 23 -8.86 23.84 1.86
N GLU A 24 -8.04 24.61 1.13
CA GLU A 24 -7.32 24.14 -0.04
C GLU A 24 -6.26 23.08 0.34
N PHE A 25 -5.52 23.32 1.42
CA PHE A 25 -4.54 22.36 1.96
C PHE A 25 -5.21 21.06 2.42
N ALA A 26 -6.32 21.16 3.16
CA ALA A 26 -7.10 20.00 3.57
C ALA A 26 -7.68 19.26 2.36
N ASP A 27 -8.28 19.97 1.40
CA ASP A 27 -8.84 19.37 0.19
C ASP A 27 -7.76 18.66 -0.63
N GLU A 28 -6.55 19.21 -0.72
CA GLU A 28 -5.43 18.58 -1.44
C GLU A 28 -4.90 17.35 -0.69
N LEU A 29 -4.78 17.41 0.64
CA LEU A 29 -4.46 16.24 1.47
C LEU A 29 -5.50 15.13 1.35
N TYR A 30 -6.80 15.47 1.39
CA TYR A 30 -7.88 14.50 1.27
C TYR A 30 -8.01 13.94 -0.15
N LYS A 31 -7.73 14.73 -1.19
CA LYS A 31 -7.63 14.24 -2.58
C LYS A 31 -6.47 13.27 -2.73
N GLN A 32 -5.28 13.59 -2.20
CA GLN A 32 -4.13 12.69 -2.24
C GLN A 32 -4.37 11.41 -1.44
N GLN A 33 -5.04 11.49 -0.28
CA GLN A 33 -5.41 10.29 0.49
C GLN A 33 -6.42 9.40 -0.22
N ARG A 34 -7.32 9.96 -1.05
CA ARG A 34 -8.28 9.16 -1.85
C ARG A 34 -7.64 8.43 -3.03
N VAL A 35 -6.42 8.78 -3.43
CA VAL A 35 -5.76 8.21 -4.62
C VAL A 35 -5.10 6.85 -4.38
N ASN A 36 -4.93 6.42 -3.12
CA ASN A 36 -4.22 5.16 -2.82
C ASN A 36 -5.11 4.07 -2.19
N HIS A 37 -6.40 4.02 -2.50
CA HIS A 37 -7.12 2.75 -2.38
C HIS A 37 -6.71 1.86 -3.57
N ILE A 38 -5.52 1.25 -3.44
CA ILE A 38 -5.14 0.16 -4.33
C ILE A 38 -6.10 -0.99 -3.98
N ASP A 39 -7.07 -1.22 -4.85
CA ASP A 39 -7.90 -2.41 -4.82
C ASP A 39 -7.01 -3.59 -5.23
N TRP A 40 -6.32 -4.16 -4.24
CA TRP A 40 -5.50 -5.34 -4.43
C TRP A 40 -6.37 -6.46 -5.01
N THR A 41 -5.86 -7.16 -6.01
CA THR A 41 -6.48 -8.37 -6.54
C THR A 41 -5.63 -9.59 -6.23
N THR A 42 -6.23 -10.77 -6.30
CA THR A 42 -5.49 -12.03 -6.21
C THR A 42 -4.45 -12.16 -7.30
N THR A 43 -4.75 -11.62 -8.48
CA THR A 43 -3.85 -11.61 -9.64
C THR A 43 -2.59 -10.80 -9.37
N ASP A 44 -2.71 -9.64 -8.71
CA ASP A 44 -1.55 -8.80 -8.37
C ASP A 44 -0.57 -9.53 -7.46
N ILE A 45 -1.09 -10.32 -6.53
CA ILE A 45 -0.28 -11.11 -5.60
C ILE A 45 0.37 -12.30 -6.32
N LEU A 46 -0.40 -13.02 -7.14
CA LEU A 46 0.11 -14.20 -7.83
C LEU A 46 1.15 -13.86 -8.91
N ASN A 47 1.05 -12.65 -9.49
CA ASN A 47 1.97 -12.18 -10.52
C ASN A 47 3.15 -11.37 -9.97
N ASN A 48 3.22 -11.14 -8.65
CA ASN A 48 4.33 -10.41 -8.06
C ASN A 48 5.60 -11.27 -8.09
N PRO A 49 6.67 -10.86 -8.80
CA PRO A 49 7.89 -11.67 -8.92
C PRO A 49 8.68 -11.77 -7.61
N LEU A 50 8.40 -10.90 -6.63
CA LEU A 50 9.02 -10.94 -5.31
C LEU A 50 8.25 -11.80 -4.31
N ILE A 51 7.09 -12.37 -4.68
CA ILE A 51 6.31 -13.24 -3.79
C ILE A 51 6.43 -14.68 -4.27
N GLN A 52 7.09 -15.51 -3.46
CA GLN A 52 7.22 -16.94 -3.72
C GLN A 52 6.34 -17.73 -2.76
N PHE A 53 5.53 -18.60 -3.34
CA PHE A 53 4.70 -19.54 -2.59
C PHE A 53 5.31 -20.92 -2.62
N ASP A 54 5.37 -21.55 -1.45
CA ASP A 54 5.68 -22.96 -1.27
C ASP A 54 4.78 -23.84 -2.16
N PRO A 55 5.33 -24.91 -2.79
CA PRO A 55 4.54 -25.82 -3.62
C PRO A 55 3.40 -26.53 -2.87
N SER A 56 3.56 -26.75 -1.56
CA SER A 56 2.60 -27.48 -0.72
C SER A 56 1.34 -26.68 -0.36
N ILE A 57 1.35 -25.36 -0.56
CA ILE A 57 0.24 -24.48 -0.15
C ILE A 57 -0.72 -24.14 -1.30
N ASN A 58 -2.00 -23.96 -0.97
CA ASN A 58 -2.98 -23.47 -1.92
C ASN A 58 -2.78 -21.96 -2.17
N LYS A 59 -1.96 -21.64 -3.18
CA LYS A 59 -1.56 -20.27 -3.56
C LYS A 59 -2.75 -19.34 -3.78
N LYS A 60 -3.84 -19.82 -4.41
CA LYS A 60 -5.04 -19.02 -4.66
C LYS A 60 -5.76 -18.62 -3.37
N LYS A 61 -5.91 -19.56 -2.43
CA LYS A 61 -6.53 -19.31 -1.12
C LYS A 61 -5.71 -18.31 -0.30
N VAL A 62 -4.39 -18.49 -0.27
CA VAL A 62 -3.48 -17.62 0.47
C VAL A 62 -3.42 -16.23 -0.17
N ALA A 63 -3.34 -16.12 -1.49
CA ALA A 63 -3.40 -14.84 -2.20
C ALA A 63 -4.71 -14.10 -1.92
N ALA A 64 -5.87 -14.77 -1.98
CA ALA A 64 -7.15 -14.16 -1.65
C ALA A 64 -7.22 -13.64 -0.21
N ARG A 65 -6.55 -14.32 0.72
CA ARG A 65 -6.47 -13.87 2.11
C ARG A 65 -5.51 -12.70 2.27
N LEU A 66 -4.33 -12.77 1.67
CA LEU A 66 -3.33 -11.70 1.70
C LEU A 66 -3.87 -10.42 1.05
N CYS A 67 -4.66 -10.53 -0.02
CA CYS A 67 -5.39 -9.44 -0.66
C CYS A 67 -6.25 -8.63 0.33
N LYS A 68 -6.97 -9.33 1.22
CA LYS A 68 -7.79 -8.69 2.27
C LYS A 68 -6.95 -8.06 3.37
N TRP A 69 -5.75 -8.57 3.58
CA TRP A 69 -4.87 -8.17 4.67
C TRP A 69 -3.90 -7.07 4.28
N LEU A 70 -3.52 -6.96 3.01
CA LEU A 70 -2.54 -6.01 2.49
C LEU A 70 -2.73 -4.58 3.00
N PRO A 71 -3.95 -4.00 3.03
CA PRO A 71 -4.14 -2.65 3.57
C PRO A 71 -3.64 -2.46 5.01
N TYR A 72 -3.64 -3.52 5.81
CA TYR A 72 -3.21 -3.52 7.21
C TYR A 72 -1.76 -3.93 7.41
N LEU A 73 -1.05 -4.34 6.34
CA LEU A 73 0.33 -4.82 6.39
C LEU A 73 1.36 -3.76 5.99
N GLN A 74 0.96 -2.49 5.89
CA GLN A 74 1.85 -1.38 5.48
C GLN A 74 2.62 -1.69 4.17
N PRO A 75 1.91 -1.98 3.07
CA PRO A 75 2.52 -2.49 1.84
C PRO A 75 3.55 -1.50 1.28
N ASP A 76 3.39 -0.20 1.51
CA ASP A 76 4.37 0.84 1.13
C ASP A 76 5.79 0.59 1.65
N ARG A 77 5.95 -0.17 2.75
CA ARG A 77 7.26 -0.47 3.34
C ARG A 77 7.98 -1.63 2.66
N TRP A 78 7.27 -2.55 2.00
CA TRP A 78 7.87 -3.83 1.58
C TRP A 78 7.36 -4.38 0.24
N TRP A 79 6.15 -4.03 -0.17
CA TRP A 79 5.57 -4.46 -1.44
C TRP A 79 6.45 -4.00 -2.61
N ASN A 80 6.79 -4.92 -3.51
CA ASN A 80 7.72 -4.70 -4.63
C ASN A 80 9.13 -4.20 -4.23
N LYS A 81 9.50 -4.31 -2.94
CA LYS A 81 10.81 -3.86 -2.41
C LYS A 81 11.56 -4.99 -1.71
N VAL A 82 10.85 -5.86 -1.00
CA VAL A 82 11.42 -6.95 -0.21
C VAL A 82 10.86 -8.28 -0.72
N PRO A 83 11.71 -9.27 -1.03
CA PRO A 83 11.24 -10.62 -1.34
C PRO A 83 10.46 -11.23 -0.17
N LEU A 84 9.30 -11.83 -0.46
CA LEU A 84 8.43 -12.50 0.49
C LEU A 84 8.28 -13.97 0.13
N MET A 85 8.62 -14.86 1.07
CA MET A 85 8.32 -16.28 0.98
C MET A 85 7.14 -16.63 1.89
N ILE A 86 6.15 -17.32 1.32
CA ILE A 86 5.00 -17.86 2.05
C ILE A 86 5.12 -19.38 2.08
N ILE A 87 5.29 -19.93 3.27
CA ILE A 87 5.62 -21.34 3.48
C ILE A 87 4.57 -22.10 4.29
N SER A 88 4.53 -23.42 4.11
CA SER A 88 3.77 -24.29 5.02
C SER A 88 4.42 -24.27 6.42
N PRO A 89 3.64 -24.26 7.51
CA PRO A 89 4.19 -24.41 8.87
C PRO A 89 4.99 -25.71 9.08
N GLU A 90 4.77 -26.71 8.23
CA GLU A 90 5.50 -27.98 8.26
C GLU A 90 6.91 -27.89 7.66
N ASN A 91 7.21 -26.82 6.92
CA ASN A 91 8.49 -26.62 6.25
C ASN A 91 9.35 -25.62 7.03
N GLU A 92 10.55 -26.04 7.41
CA GLU A 92 11.54 -25.16 8.03
C GLU A 92 12.50 -24.59 6.98
N ILE A 93 12.75 -23.27 7.03
CA ILE A 93 13.78 -22.62 6.21
C ILE A 93 15.05 -22.41 7.05
N PRO A 94 16.22 -22.86 6.59
CA PRO A 94 17.49 -22.57 7.25
C PRO A 94 17.75 -21.06 7.33
N LYS A 95 18.06 -20.55 8.52
CA LYS A 95 18.28 -19.10 8.79
C LYS A 95 19.32 -18.42 7.88
N LYS A 96 20.30 -19.19 7.39
CA LYS A 96 21.34 -18.67 6.47
C LYS A 96 20.81 -18.38 5.06
N LEU A 97 19.73 -19.03 4.66
CA LEU A 97 19.08 -18.84 3.35
C LEU A 97 17.96 -17.81 3.39
N SER A 98 17.55 -17.37 4.59
CA SER A 98 16.50 -16.38 4.80
C SER A 98 17.01 -14.95 4.96
N GLU A 99 18.32 -14.71 4.82
CA GLU A 99 18.88 -13.37 4.94
C GLU A 99 18.38 -12.48 3.79
N GLY A 100 17.87 -11.29 4.11
CA GLY A 100 17.27 -10.38 3.13
C GLY A 100 15.88 -10.79 2.61
N ILE A 101 15.30 -11.91 3.09
CA ILE A 101 14.00 -12.42 2.64
C ILE A 101 13.01 -12.38 3.80
N MET A 102 11.82 -11.82 3.54
CA MET A 102 10.72 -11.85 4.48
C MET A 102 10.04 -13.21 4.45
N ILE A 103 9.81 -13.83 5.60
CA ILE A 103 9.18 -15.15 5.70
C ILE A 103 7.92 -15.07 6.55
N ILE A 104 6.81 -15.57 6.00
CA ILE A 104 5.55 -15.76 6.71
C ILE A 104 5.00 -17.17 6.48
N TYR A 105 4.26 -17.69 7.46
CA TYR A 105 3.64 -19.01 7.35
C TYR A 105 2.19 -18.91 6.89
N SER A 106 1.74 -19.92 6.14
CA SER A 106 0.44 -19.95 5.49
C SER A 106 -0.75 -20.13 6.45
N ASP A 107 -0.53 -20.49 7.71
CA ASP A 107 -1.54 -20.67 8.75
C ASP A 107 -1.64 -19.47 9.72
N MET A 108 -0.68 -18.54 9.67
CA MET A 108 -0.67 -17.37 10.53
C MET A 108 -1.93 -16.51 10.39
N LYS A 109 -2.33 -15.91 11.52
CA LYS A 109 -3.40 -14.91 11.58
C LYS A 109 -2.86 -13.54 11.20
N LEU A 110 -3.78 -12.61 10.95
CA LEU A 110 -3.44 -11.24 10.59
C LEU A 110 -2.54 -10.58 11.65
N GLU A 111 -2.86 -10.74 12.93
CA GLU A 111 -2.09 -10.10 14.01
C GLU A 111 -0.65 -10.63 14.06
N ASP A 112 -0.48 -11.94 13.87
CA ASP A 112 0.83 -12.60 13.87
C ASP A 112 1.67 -12.15 12.68
N ILE A 113 1.06 -12.07 11.48
CA ILE A 113 1.73 -11.60 10.27
C ILE A 113 2.15 -10.14 10.43
N GLN A 114 1.27 -9.27 10.94
CA GLN A 114 1.61 -7.87 11.19
C GLN A 114 2.82 -7.73 12.10
N LYS A 115 2.84 -8.47 13.22
CA LYS A 115 3.96 -8.47 14.15
C LYS A 115 5.24 -8.97 13.48
N CYS A 116 5.15 -10.07 12.74
CA CYS A 116 6.27 -10.69 12.04
C CYS A 116 6.88 -9.75 10.99
N ILE A 117 6.04 -9.17 10.12
CA ILE A 117 6.46 -8.23 9.06
C ILE A 117 7.13 -7.01 9.69
N ASN A 118 6.56 -6.42 10.74
CA ASN A 118 7.15 -5.25 11.39
C ASN A 118 8.53 -5.56 11.98
N GLN A 119 8.68 -6.68 12.69
CA GLN A 119 9.96 -7.10 13.27
C GLN A 119 11.03 -7.35 12.19
N GLN A 120 10.66 -8.03 11.10
CA GLN A 120 11.58 -8.31 10.01
C GLN A 120 11.98 -7.02 9.26
N LEU A 121 11.04 -6.11 9.03
CA LEU A 121 11.33 -4.83 8.38
C LEU A 121 12.27 -3.93 9.18
N ASP A 122 12.14 -3.94 10.51
CA ASP A 122 13.03 -3.16 11.37
C ASP A 122 14.44 -3.76 11.38
N THR A 123 14.55 -5.10 11.32
CA THR A 123 15.84 -5.82 11.22
C THR A 123 16.55 -5.55 9.87
N LEU A 124 15.79 -5.52 8.77
CA LEU A 124 16.32 -5.26 7.43
C LEU A 124 16.79 -3.81 7.22
N ARG A 125 16.35 -2.86 8.05
CA ARG A 125 16.79 -1.44 7.98
C ARG A 125 18.13 -1.19 8.65
N THR A 126 18.56 -2.08 9.54
CA THR A 126 19.78 -1.94 10.33
C THR A 126 21.00 -2.64 9.71
N GLN A 127 20.82 -3.28 8.56
CA GLN A 127 21.90 -3.86 7.75
C GLN A 127 22.33 -2.88 6.66
#